data_AF-A0AAU9USF4-F1
#
_entry.id   AF-A0AAU9USF4-F1
#
_cell.length_a   1.000
_cell.length_b   1.000
_cell.length_c   1.000
_cell.angle_alpha   90.00
_cell.angle_beta   90.00
_cell.angle_gamma   90.00
#
_symmetry.space_group_name_H-M   'P 1'
#
loop_
_entity.id
_entity.type
_entity.pdbx_description
1 polymer ?
#
loop_
_entity_poly.entity_id
_entity_poly.type
_entity_poly.pdbx_seq_one_letter_code
_entity_poly.pdbx_strand_id
1 'polypeptide(L)'
;MRRASREACSVGKSYIVRLPRSSSPSHIRSVEHEDMMALHMRTAVAAFILLHTTSSASEAEASEPESAAAREREARAAASIKERERQVQRALATSLRDRDKEREFHKRDEAVQERERQVQRALATSLRDRDKEREFHKRDEAVQHFNALLADLVRNPDLTWREAKKQLKKDHRYSLAEELNKDDKERLFSQHTSALGNKRRDKLRALLAELSVGCTAHWRDVKKQLADLATAPAYRNAAQMEREFRDYQRDKQNAAKTALRQLLLETRSITHRSLAAVRDGPAAMQQIQDTLKHDARYTALDHIPEERQQIIMSYLEELEKKGPPPPPTATEPSRRAKQ
;
A
#
# COMPACT_ATOMS: atom_id res chain seq x y z
N MET A 1 -31.92 18.23 23.77
CA MET A 1 -30.91 19.28 23.50
C MET A 1 -29.51 18.64 23.57
N ARG A 2 -28.60 18.99 22.64
CA ARG A 2 -27.20 18.52 22.42
C ARG A 2 -27.10 17.22 21.57
N ARG A 3 -26.74 17.26 20.25
CA ARG A 3 -25.43 17.45 19.56
C ARG A 3 -24.36 16.45 20.04
N ALA A 4 -23.54 15.75 19.24
CA ALA A 4 -23.26 15.69 17.79
C ALA A 4 -22.33 14.48 17.47
N SER A 5 -22.13 14.19 16.16
CA SER A 5 -20.97 13.54 15.47
C SER A 5 -20.71 12.03 15.73
N ARG A 6 -20.72 11.11 14.74
CA ARG A 6 -19.91 10.89 13.51
C ARG A 6 -18.40 10.65 13.72
N GLU A 7 -17.99 9.38 13.57
CA GLU A 7 -16.74 8.80 12.98
C GLU A 7 -16.90 7.25 13.09
N ALA A 8 -17.01 6.45 12.01
CA ALA A 8 -16.06 6.01 10.98
C ALA A 8 -15.17 4.80 11.38
N CYS A 9 -15.19 3.76 10.52
CA CYS A 9 -14.35 2.52 10.46
C CYS A 9 -14.57 1.44 11.53
N SER A 10 -14.52 0.12 11.27
CA SER A 10 -14.25 -0.67 10.07
C SER A 10 -14.91 -2.05 10.24
N VAL A 11 -15.76 -2.46 9.29
CA VAL A 11 -16.28 -3.84 9.26
C VAL A 11 -15.25 -4.72 8.56
N GLY A 12 -14.66 -5.65 9.30
CA GLY A 12 -13.75 -6.67 8.79
C GLY A 12 -14.45 -7.56 7.76
N LYS A 13 -13.93 -7.58 6.54
CA LYS A 13 -14.30 -8.56 5.52
C LYS A 13 -13.53 -9.85 5.80
N SER A 14 -14.25 -10.87 6.27
CA SER A 14 -13.78 -12.26 6.28
C SER A 14 -13.44 -12.69 4.85
N TYR A 15 -12.20 -13.13 4.64
CA TYR A 15 -11.76 -13.77 3.41
C TYR A 15 -12.38 -15.17 3.34
N ILE A 16 -13.41 -15.33 2.50
CA ILE A 16 -13.81 -16.64 1.99
C ILE A 16 -12.99 -16.86 0.71
N VAL A 17 -12.02 -17.77 0.80
CA VAL A 17 -11.31 -18.32 -0.36
C VAL A 17 -12.34 -19.06 -1.21
N ARG A 18 -12.71 -18.48 -2.34
CA ARG A 18 -13.60 -19.11 -3.32
C ARG A 18 -12.72 -19.96 -4.26
N LEU A 19 -12.73 -21.27 -4.02
CA LEU A 19 -12.22 -22.25 -4.98
C LEU A 19 -12.90 -22.04 -6.34
N PRO A 20 -12.19 -22.19 -7.47
CA PRO A 20 -12.79 -22.06 -8.79
C PRO A 20 -13.89 -23.12 -8.94
N ARG A 21 -15.12 -22.65 -9.21
CA ARG A 21 -16.27 -23.51 -9.44
C ARG A 21 -16.00 -24.36 -10.68
N SER A 22 -16.04 -25.66 -10.45
CA SER A 22 -16.07 -26.74 -11.42
C SER A 22 -17.13 -26.49 -12.49
N SER A 23 -16.78 -26.93 -13.69
CA SER A 23 -17.57 -26.91 -14.92
C SER A 23 -19.03 -27.29 -14.69
N SER A 24 -19.93 -26.54 -15.33
CA SER A 24 -21.38 -26.70 -15.30
C SER A 24 -21.81 -28.16 -15.59
N PRO A 25 -22.76 -28.75 -14.83
CA PRO A 25 -23.23 -30.13 -15.03
C PRO A 25 -23.81 -30.42 -16.42
N SER A 26 -24.20 -29.37 -17.15
CA SER A 26 -24.72 -29.43 -18.50
C SER A 26 -23.66 -29.73 -19.56
N HIS A 27 -22.41 -29.30 -19.37
CA HIS A 27 -21.35 -29.55 -20.36
C HIS A 27 -20.74 -30.94 -20.20
N ILE A 28 -20.62 -31.45 -18.96
CA ILE A 28 -20.14 -32.81 -18.68
C ILE A 28 -21.12 -33.86 -19.23
N ARG A 29 -22.44 -33.64 -19.07
CA ARG A 29 -23.47 -34.52 -19.65
C ARG A 29 -23.48 -34.55 -21.19
N SER A 30 -23.10 -33.46 -21.85
CA SER A 30 -23.06 -33.40 -23.31
C SER A 30 -21.87 -34.15 -23.90
N VAL A 31 -20.69 -34.05 -23.26
CA VAL A 31 -19.49 -34.76 -23.70
C VAL A 31 -19.64 -36.27 -23.46
N GLU A 32 -20.22 -36.69 -22.33
CA GLU A 32 -20.49 -38.11 -22.05
C GLU A 32 -21.53 -38.73 -23.01
N HIS A 33 -22.50 -37.95 -23.50
CA HIS A 33 -23.49 -38.43 -24.45
C HIS A 33 -22.92 -38.60 -25.87
N GLU A 34 -22.02 -37.71 -26.30
CA GLU A 34 -21.34 -37.85 -27.60
C GLU A 34 -20.33 -39.01 -27.61
N ASP A 35 -19.56 -39.20 -26.53
CA ASP A 35 -18.62 -40.33 -26.41
C ASP A 35 -19.34 -41.68 -26.30
N MET A 36 -20.50 -41.74 -25.62
CA MET A 36 -21.34 -42.94 -25.55
C MET A 36 -21.97 -43.31 -26.90
N MET A 37 -22.34 -42.33 -27.73
CA MET A 37 -22.85 -42.54 -29.09
C MET A 37 -21.74 -43.00 -30.04
N ALA A 38 -20.53 -42.44 -29.91
CA ALA A 38 -19.37 -42.89 -30.67
C ALA A 38 -18.96 -44.32 -30.29
N LEU A 39 -19.07 -44.71 -29.01
CA LEU A 39 -18.84 -46.07 -28.56
C LEU A 39 -19.90 -47.04 -29.12
N HIS A 40 -21.19 -46.69 -29.08
CA HIS A 40 -22.26 -47.52 -29.68
C HIS A 40 -22.08 -47.72 -31.19
N MET A 41 -21.68 -46.68 -31.93
CA MET A 41 -21.39 -46.84 -33.37
C MET A 41 -20.18 -47.76 -33.61
N ARG A 42 -19.11 -47.66 -32.81
CA ARG A 42 -17.95 -48.55 -32.94
C ARG A 42 -18.30 -50.00 -32.60
N THR A 43 -19.11 -50.23 -31.56
CA THR A 43 -19.58 -51.57 -31.17
C THR A 43 -20.54 -52.16 -32.22
N ALA A 44 -21.41 -51.34 -32.83
CA ALA A 44 -22.31 -51.79 -33.90
C ALA A 44 -21.56 -52.18 -35.17
N VAL A 45 -20.52 -51.42 -35.55
CA VAL A 45 -19.66 -51.75 -36.70
C VAL A 45 -18.82 -53.00 -36.41
N ALA A 46 -18.28 -53.15 -35.20
CA ALA A 46 -17.56 -54.36 -34.79
C ALA A 46 -18.47 -55.61 -34.75
N ALA A 47 -19.72 -55.47 -34.29
CA ALA A 47 -20.71 -56.56 -34.28
C ALA A 47 -21.14 -56.96 -35.70
N PHE A 48 -21.28 -56.00 -36.62
CA PHE A 48 -21.58 -56.27 -38.03
C PHE A 48 -20.43 -57.02 -38.73
N ILE A 49 -19.18 -56.62 -38.46
CA ILE A 49 -17.99 -57.31 -38.98
C ILE A 49 -17.91 -58.73 -38.40
N LEU A 50 -18.13 -58.91 -37.08
CA LEU A 50 -18.12 -60.24 -36.45
C LEU A 50 -19.21 -61.16 -37.02
N LEU A 51 -20.45 -60.69 -37.18
CA LEU A 51 -21.55 -61.46 -37.77
C LEU A 51 -21.26 -61.90 -39.22
N HIS A 52 -20.55 -61.08 -39.99
CA HIS A 52 -20.22 -61.39 -41.38
C HIS A 52 -18.93 -62.22 -41.52
N THR A 53 -18.05 -62.23 -40.51
CA THR A 53 -16.89 -63.14 -40.46
C THR A 53 -17.22 -64.54 -39.93
N THR A 54 -18.27 -64.71 -39.13
CA THR A 54 -18.68 -66.03 -38.59
C THR A 54 -19.62 -66.82 -39.51
N SER A 55 -20.08 -66.23 -40.62
CA SER A 55 -20.96 -66.90 -41.59
C SER A 55 -20.20 -67.71 -42.66
N SER A 56 -18.87 -67.85 -42.54
CA SER A 56 -18.03 -68.64 -43.45
C SER A 56 -17.29 -69.76 -42.71
N ALA A 57 -18.03 -70.67 -42.08
CA ALA A 57 -17.47 -71.91 -41.53
C ALA A 57 -18.55 -73.02 -41.45
N SER A 58 -18.92 -73.61 -42.59
CA SER A 58 -19.33 -75.03 -42.67
C SER A 58 -19.54 -75.46 -44.12
N GLU A 59 -18.58 -76.29 -44.56
CA GLU A 59 -18.68 -77.40 -45.51
C GLU A 59 -19.09 -77.16 -46.96
N ALA A 60 -18.10 -77.49 -47.81
CA ALA A 60 -18.18 -77.65 -49.24
C ALA A 60 -18.61 -79.08 -49.59
N GLU A 61 -19.45 -79.25 -50.61
CA GLU A 61 -19.27 -80.31 -51.60
C GLU A 61 -19.52 -79.77 -53.03
N ALA A 62 -18.41 -79.82 -53.80
CA ALA A 62 -18.27 -80.08 -55.23
C ALA A 62 -19.17 -79.35 -56.27
N SER A 63 -18.56 -78.37 -56.98
CA SER A 63 -18.27 -78.48 -58.43
C SER A 63 -17.35 -77.33 -58.91
N GLU A 64 -16.29 -77.67 -59.65
CA GLU A 64 -15.15 -76.80 -60.00
C GLU A 64 -15.29 -75.96 -61.29
N PRO A 65 -16.43 -75.31 -61.53
CA PRO A 65 -16.34 -73.95 -62.12
C PRO A 65 -17.18 -72.92 -61.37
N GLU A 66 -18.11 -73.36 -60.52
CA GLU A 66 -19.05 -72.50 -59.80
C GLU A 66 -18.43 -71.93 -58.51
N SER A 67 -17.54 -72.68 -57.85
CA SER A 67 -16.79 -72.19 -56.67
C SER A 67 -15.77 -71.10 -57.01
N ALA A 68 -15.17 -71.17 -58.21
CA ALA A 68 -14.29 -70.13 -58.72
C ALA A 68 -15.08 -68.87 -59.13
N ALA A 69 -16.21 -69.05 -59.81
CA ALA A 69 -17.11 -67.95 -60.19
C ALA A 69 -17.79 -67.28 -58.97
N ALA A 70 -18.16 -68.05 -57.95
CA ALA A 70 -18.69 -67.54 -56.70
C ALA A 70 -17.63 -66.75 -55.92
N ARG A 71 -16.41 -67.27 -55.79
CA ARG A 71 -15.27 -66.55 -55.21
C ARG A 71 -14.91 -65.29 -55.99
N GLU A 72 -15.05 -65.29 -57.32
CA GLU A 72 -14.83 -64.09 -58.14
C GLU A 72 -15.93 -63.04 -57.95
N ARG A 73 -17.20 -63.46 -57.84
CA ARG A 73 -18.33 -62.57 -57.52
C ARG A 73 -18.20 -61.98 -56.11
N GLU A 74 -17.82 -62.80 -55.13
CA GLU A 74 -17.54 -62.36 -53.77
C GLU A 74 -16.32 -61.42 -53.73
N ALA A 75 -15.26 -61.70 -54.48
CA ALA A 75 -14.11 -60.81 -54.60
C ALA A 75 -14.48 -59.47 -55.26
N ARG A 76 -15.36 -59.46 -56.27
CA ARG A 76 -15.91 -58.23 -56.88
C ARG A 76 -16.82 -57.47 -55.93
N ALA A 77 -17.66 -58.15 -55.16
CA ALA A 77 -18.51 -57.55 -54.13
C ALA A 77 -17.67 -56.95 -52.99
N ALA A 78 -16.66 -57.68 -52.51
CA ALA A 78 -15.70 -57.21 -51.51
C ALA A 78 -14.86 -56.03 -52.03
N ALA A 79 -14.45 -56.05 -53.32
CA ALA A 79 -13.77 -54.91 -53.94
C ALA A 79 -14.67 -53.67 -54.04
N SER A 80 -15.95 -53.85 -54.36
CA SER A 80 -16.95 -52.77 -54.41
C SER A 80 -17.20 -52.17 -53.02
N ILE A 81 -17.34 -53.01 -51.99
CA ILE A 81 -17.48 -52.59 -50.59
C ILE A 81 -16.22 -51.82 -50.16
N LYS A 82 -15.03 -52.36 -50.43
CA LYS A 82 -13.75 -51.73 -50.09
C LYS A 82 -13.54 -50.39 -50.81
N GLU A 83 -14.02 -50.24 -52.03
CA GLU A 83 -13.96 -48.96 -52.75
C GLU A 83 -14.95 -47.94 -52.15
N ARG A 84 -16.15 -48.38 -51.76
CA ARG A 84 -17.12 -47.52 -51.07
C ARG A 84 -16.64 -47.10 -49.68
N GLU A 85 -15.99 -48.01 -48.94
CA GLU A 85 -15.30 -47.70 -47.68
C GLU A 85 -14.19 -46.67 -47.88
N ARG A 86 -13.36 -46.81 -48.93
CA ARG A 86 -12.34 -45.80 -49.29
C ARG A 86 -12.97 -44.46 -49.63
N GLN A 87 -14.09 -44.42 -50.34
CA GLN A 87 -14.81 -43.19 -50.64
C GLN A 87 -15.35 -42.52 -49.36
N VAL A 88 -15.95 -43.29 -48.45
CA VAL A 88 -16.42 -42.79 -47.16
C VAL A 88 -15.25 -42.29 -46.30
N GLN A 89 -14.14 -43.01 -46.25
CA GLN A 89 -12.93 -42.59 -45.53
C GLN A 89 -12.36 -41.29 -46.11
N ARG A 90 -12.32 -41.14 -47.45
CA ARG A 90 -11.89 -39.89 -48.11
C ARG A 90 -12.84 -38.74 -47.78
N ALA A 91 -14.15 -38.94 -47.86
CA ALA A 91 -15.14 -37.92 -47.54
C ALA A 91 -15.05 -37.48 -46.07
N LEU A 92 -14.89 -38.43 -45.15
CA LEU A 92 -14.70 -38.16 -43.72
C LEU A 92 -13.39 -37.38 -43.48
N ALA A 93 -12.29 -37.77 -44.13
CA ALA A 93 -11.01 -37.07 -44.02
C ALA A 93 -11.09 -35.62 -44.54
N THR A 94 -11.82 -35.37 -45.62
CA THR A 94 -12.06 -34.01 -46.13
C THR A 94 -12.91 -33.20 -45.15
N SER A 95 -14.02 -33.75 -44.66
CA SER A 95 -14.90 -33.07 -43.69
C SER A 95 -14.19 -32.72 -42.38
N LEU A 96 -13.32 -33.59 -41.88
CA LEU A 96 -12.50 -33.31 -40.69
C LEU A 96 -11.50 -32.18 -40.95
N ARG A 97 -10.81 -32.19 -42.10
CA ARG A 97 -9.88 -31.11 -42.48
C ARG A 97 -10.58 -29.76 -42.58
N ASP A 98 -11.78 -29.72 -43.16
CA ASP A 98 -12.51 -28.46 -43.31
C ASP A 98 -13.05 -27.95 -41.96
N ARG A 99 -13.53 -28.85 -41.08
CA ARG A 99 -13.88 -28.50 -39.70
C ARG A 99 -12.68 -27.98 -38.90
N ASP A 100 -11.50 -28.56 -39.09
CA ASP A 100 -10.28 -28.10 -38.42
C ASP A 100 -9.84 -26.72 -38.94
N LYS A 101 -9.94 -26.47 -40.26
CA LYS A 101 -9.70 -25.12 -40.83
C LYS A 101 -10.67 -24.08 -40.28
N GLU A 102 -11.96 -24.40 -40.16
CA GLU A 102 -12.96 -23.49 -39.59
C GLU A 102 -12.65 -23.18 -38.12
N ARG A 103 -12.29 -24.19 -37.32
CA ARG A 103 -11.85 -24.00 -35.93
C ARG A 103 -10.60 -23.14 -35.83
N GLU A 104 -9.63 -23.34 -36.71
CA GLU A 104 -8.43 -22.49 -36.76
C GLU A 104 -8.77 -21.05 -37.15
N PHE A 105 -9.67 -20.85 -38.12
CA PHE A 105 -10.14 -19.53 -38.52
C PHE A 105 -10.83 -18.82 -37.36
N HIS A 106 -11.78 -19.48 -36.67
CA HIS A 106 -12.45 -18.93 -35.49
C HIS A 106 -11.47 -18.60 -34.37
N LYS A 107 -10.50 -19.47 -34.07
CA LYS A 107 -9.46 -19.18 -33.07
C LYS A 107 -8.60 -17.97 -33.46
N ARG A 108 -8.26 -17.82 -34.74
CA ARG A 108 -7.51 -16.66 -35.25
C ARG A 108 -8.35 -15.39 -35.16
N ASP A 109 -9.61 -15.44 -35.55
CA ASP A 109 -10.53 -14.31 -35.48
C ASP A 109 -10.79 -13.87 -34.02
N GLU A 110 -11.05 -14.82 -33.12
CA GLU A 110 -11.19 -14.56 -31.68
C GLU A 110 -9.91 -13.95 -31.09
N ALA A 111 -8.73 -14.45 -31.49
CA ALA A 111 -7.45 -13.88 -31.06
C ALA A 111 -7.24 -12.46 -31.58
N VAL A 112 -7.64 -12.16 -32.83
CA VAL A 112 -7.61 -10.81 -33.40
C VAL A 112 -8.59 -9.90 -32.65
N GLN A 113 -9.84 -10.32 -32.45
CA GLN A 113 -10.85 -9.56 -31.71
C GLN A 113 -10.45 -9.33 -30.25
N GLU A 114 -9.86 -10.30 -29.57
CA GLU A 114 -9.34 -10.12 -28.21
C GLU A 114 -8.20 -9.11 -28.18
N ARG A 115 -7.26 -9.17 -29.14
CA ARG A 115 -6.19 -8.18 -29.27
C ARG A 115 -6.74 -6.79 -29.55
N GLU A 116 -7.70 -6.65 -30.45
CA GLU A 116 -8.36 -5.38 -30.73
C GLU A 116 -9.06 -4.82 -29.49
N ARG A 117 -9.78 -5.65 -28.73
CA ARG A 117 -10.37 -5.25 -27.45
C ARG A 117 -9.33 -4.80 -26.43
N GLN A 118 -8.17 -5.47 -26.37
CA GLN A 118 -7.07 -5.05 -25.50
C GLN A 118 -6.46 -3.71 -25.93
N VAL A 119 -6.24 -3.50 -27.23
CA VAL A 119 -5.76 -2.22 -27.77
C VAL A 119 -6.76 -1.10 -27.47
N GLN A 120 -8.06 -1.34 -27.67
CA GLN A 120 -9.11 -0.36 -27.37
C GLN A 120 -9.15 -0.02 -25.88
N ARG A 121 -9.04 -1.02 -24.98
CA ARG A 121 -8.97 -0.80 -23.53
C ARG A 121 -7.73 0.01 -23.15
N ALA A 122 -6.55 -0.36 -23.67
CA ALA A 122 -5.30 0.33 -23.40
C ALA A 122 -5.35 1.79 -23.88
N LEU A 123 -5.88 2.02 -25.08
CA LEU A 123 -6.08 3.37 -25.63
C LEU A 123 -7.06 4.17 -24.77
N ALA A 124 -8.20 3.60 -24.38
CA ALA A 124 -9.18 4.27 -23.53
C ALA A 124 -8.61 4.66 -22.16
N THR A 125 -7.81 3.79 -21.55
CA THR A 125 -7.09 4.08 -20.30
C THR A 125 -6.07 5.19 -20.51
N SER A 126 -5.21 5.08 -21.54
CA SER A 126 -4.20 6.10 -21.86
C SER A 126 -4.79 7.48 -22.11
N LEU A 127 -5.91 7.56 -22.85
CA LEU A 127 -6.61 8.82 -23.09
C LEU A 127 -7.13 9.45 -21.79
N ARG A 128 -7.77 8.65 -20.92
CA ARG A 128 -8.27 9.11 -19.61
C ARG A 128 -7.13 9.58 -18.70
N ASP A 129 -6.01 8.87 -18.69
CA ASP A 129 -4.88 9.23 -17.84
C ASP A 129 -4.23 10.53 -18.33
N ARG A 130 -4.11 10.70 -19.65
CA ARG A 130 -3.63 11.96 -20.26
C ARG A 130 -4.57 13.14 -19.97
N ASP A 131 -5.89 12.92 -19.96
CA ASP A 131 -6.86 13.97 -19.61
C ASP A 131 -6.73 14.36 -18.13
N LYS A 132 -6.63 13.39 -17.22
CA LYS A 132 -6.38 13.66 -15.80
C LYS A 132 -5.06 14.39 -15.58
N GLU A 133 -4.01 14.01 -16.29
CA GLU A 133 -2.70 14.65 -16.19
C GLU A 133 -2.76 16.11 -16.63
N ARG A 134 -3.45 16.41 -17.74
CA ARG A 134 -3.70 17.79 -18.17
C ARG A 134 -4.48 18.61 -17.14
N GLU A 135 -5.56 18.06 -16.60
CA GLU A 135 -6.35 18.73 -15.56
C GLU A 135 -5.52 18.97 -14.29
N PHE A 136 -4.69 17.99 -13.91
CA PHE A 136 -3.78 18.11 -12.79
C PHE A 136 -2.76 19.22 -13.00
N HIS A 137 -2.10 19.27 -14.16
CA HIS A 137 -1.15 20.33 -14.49
C HIS A 137 -1.80 21.71 -14.48
N LYS A 138 -2.97 21.86 -15.09
CA LYS A 138 -3.71 23.13 -15.09
C LYS A 138 -4.01 23.60 -13.66
N ARG A 139 -4.43 22.68 -12.80
CA ARG A 139 -4.69 22.97 -11.39
C ARG A 139 -3.41 23.27 -10.62
N ASP A 140 -2.33 22.53 -10.87
CA ASP A 140 -1.03 22.74 -10.21
C ASP A 140 -0.43 24.10 -10.59
N GLU A 141 -0.50 24.50 -11.86
CA GLU A 141 -0.13 25.84 -12.34
C GLU A 141 -0.93 26.92 -11.60
N ALA A 142 -2.25 26.74 -11.44
CA ALA A 142 -3.07 27.67 -10.67
C ALA A 142 -2.66 27.74 -9.18
N VAL A 143 -2.28 26.61 -8.58
CA VAL A 143 -1.71 26.55 -7.21
C VAL A 143 -0.39 27.32 -7.14
N GLN A 144 0.51 27.11 -8.10
CA GLN A 144 1.80 27.79 -8.16
C GLN A 144 1.63 29.31 -8.32
N HIS A 145 0.78 29.76 -9.23
CA HIS A 145 0.47 31.18 -9.40
C HIS A 145 -0.11 31.81 -8.14
N PHE A 146 -1.03 31.10 -7.47
CA PHE A 146 -1.61 31.59 -6.23
C PHE A 146 -0.58 31.65 -5.09
N ASN A 147 0.29 30.65 -4.96
CA ASN A 147 1.36 30.62 -3.98
C ASN A 147 2.39 31.73 -4.22
N ALA A 148 2.75 32.01 -5.47
CA ALA A 148 3.62 33.13 -5.83
C ALA A 148 2.98 34.47 -5.42
N LEU A 149 1.68 34.65 -5.71
CA LEU A 149 0.95 35.84 -5.29
C LEU A 149 0.90 36.01 -3.77
N LEU A 150 0.69 34.91 -3.03
CA LEU A 150 0.73 34.91 -1.57
C LEU A 150 2.12 35.28 -1.05
N ALA A 151 3.20 34.74 -1.65
CA ALA A 151 4.57 35.05 -1.26
C ALA A 151 4.90 36.54 -1.41
N ASP A 152 4.40 37.17 -2.47
CA ASP A 152 4.66 38.59 -2.75
C ASP A 152 3.86 39.52 -1.84
N LEU A 153 2.55 39.29 -1.72
CA LEU A 153 1.61 40.22 -1.09
C LEU A 153 1.30 39.90 0.37
N VAL A 154 1.35 38.63 0.77
CA VAL A 154 1.06 38.20 2.15
C VAL A 154 2.37 37.90 2.86
N ARG A 155 2.97 38.92 3.47
CA ARG A 155 4.22 38.79 4.25
C ARG A 155 3.98 38.72 5.76
N ASN A 156 2.80 39.13 6.21
CA ASN A 156 2.41 39.12 7.61
C ASN A 156 1.66 37.81 7.95
N PRO A 157 2.17 36.96 8.87
CA PRO A 157 1.49 35.73 9.27
C PRO A 157 0.19 35.95 10.04
N ASP A 158 -0.01 37.15 10.61
CA ASP A 158 -1.19 37.45 11.44
C ASP A 158 -2.35 38.05 10.62
N LEU A 159 -2.21 38.12 9.29
CA LEU A 159 -3.24 38.61 8.38
C LEU A 159 -4.43 37.63 8.37
N THR A 160 -5.66 38.15 8.36
CA THR A 160 -6.85 37.29 8.21
C THR A 160 -7.13 36.99 6.74
N TRP A 161 -7.79 35.87 6.45
CA TRP A 161 -8.19 35.53 5.08
C TRP A 161 -9.06 36.63 4.42
N ARG A 162 -9.94 37.28 5.20
CA ARG A 162 -10.81 38.34 4.67
C ARG A 162 -10.00 39.55 4.20
N GLU A 163 -9.02 39.98 5.00
CA GLU A 163 -8.13 41.10 4.67
C GLU A 163 -7.21 40.74 3.50
N ALA A 164 -6.58 39.56 3.56
CA ALA A 164 -5.72 39.04 2.51
C ALA A 164 -6.47 38.96 1.18
N LYS A 165 -7.66 38.34 1.16
CA LYS A 165 -8.49 38.22 -0.03
C LYS A 165 -8.84 39.57 -0.64
N LYS A 166 -9.11 40.59 0.17
CA LYS A 166 -9.38 41.95 -0.32
C LYS A 166 -8.16 42.57 -1.00
N GLN A 167 -6.95 42.28 -0.53
CA GLN A 167 -5.70 42.74 -1.14
C GLN A 167 -5.38 41.95 -2.41
N LEU A 168 -5.43 40.61 -2.34
CA LEU A 168 -5.14 39.70 -3.45
C LEU A 168 -6.03 39.99 -4.66
N LYS A 169 -7.33 40.26 -4.47
CA LYS A 169 -8.27 40.58 -5.55
C LYS A 169 -7.96 41.86 -6.33
N LYS A 170 -7.12 42.76 -5.80
CA LYS A 170 -6.70 43.97 -6.52
C LYS A 170 -5.57 43.71 -7.49
N ASP A 171 -4.84 42.60 -7.33
CA ASP A 171 -3.76 42.21 -8.20
C ASP A 171 -4.33 41.44 -9.41
N HIS A 172 -3.91 41.83 -10.62
CA HIS A 172 -4.36 41.19 -11.86
C HIS A 172 -4.08 39.68 -11.87
N ARG A 173 -3.00 39.22 -11.23
CA ARG A 173 -2.61 37.80 -11.19
C ARG A 173 -3.60 36.92 -10.41
N TYR A 174 -4.53 37.50 -9.65
CA TYR A 174 -5.55 36.72 -8.93
C TYR A 174 -6.45 35.91 -9.86
N SER A 175 -6.67 36.37 -11.10
CA SER A 175 -7.44 35.63 -12.12
C SER A 175 -6.70 34.40 -12.64
N LEU A 176 -5.35 34.38 -12.60
CA LEU A 176 -4.56 33.20 -12.99
C LEU A 176 -4.80 31.97 -12.10
N ALA A 177 -5.41 32.18 -10.94
CA ALA A 177 -5.81 31.14 -10.01
C ALA A 177 -7.32 30.81 -10.08
N GLU A 178 -8.03 31.14 -11.17
CA GLU A 178 -9.49 30.91 -11.28
C GLU A 178 -9.91 29.44 -11.19
N GLU A 179 -9.06 28.52 -11.64
CA GLU A 179 -9.28 27.06 -11.53
C GLU A 179 -9.32 26.56 -10.07
N LEU A 180 -8.86 27.37 -9.10
CA LEU A 180 -8.95 27.05 -7.69
C LEU A 180 -10.27 27.53 -7.09
N ASN A 181 -10.97 26.60 -6.46
CA ASN A 181 -12.14 26.90 -5.67
C ASN A 181 -11.80 27.80 -4.46
N LYS A 182 -12.81 28.47 -3.92
CA LYS A 182 -12.67 29.38 -2.78
C LYS A 182 -11.98 28.70 -1.58
N ASP A 183 -12.36 27.46 -1.27
CA ASP A 183 -11.86 26.73 -0.11
C ASP A 183 -10.39 26.32 -0.30
N ASP A 184 -9.98 25.98 -1.52
CA ASP A 184 -8.58 25.70 -1.83
C ASP A 184 -7.72 26.94 -1.65
N LYS A 185 -8.18 28.10 -2.13
CA LYS A 185 -7.46 29.37 -1.93
C LYS A 185 -7.31 29.71 -0.44
N GLU A 186 -8.35 29.49 0.35
CA GLU A 186 -8.31 29.73 1.81
C GLU A 186 -7.38 28.74 2.53
N ARG A 187 -7.36 27.48 2.09
CA ARG A 187 -6.44 26.45 2.59
C ARG A 187 -4.98 26.80 2.27
N LEU A 188 -4.67 27.16 1.03
CA LEU A 188 -3.33 27.59 0.61
C LEU A 188 -2.88 28.84 1.37
N PHE A 189 -3.77 29.81 1.56
CA PHE A 189 -3.49 30.97 2.40
C PHE A 189 -3.14 30.58 3.84
N SER A 190 -3.91 29.69 4.45
CA SER A 190 -3.69 29.22 5.82
C SER A 190 -2.37 28.45 5.95
N GLN A 191 -2.01 27.65 4.94
CA GLN A 191 -0.73 26.97 4.85
C GLN A 191 0.42 27.98 4.75
N HIS A 192 0.29 29.00 3.91
CA HIS A 192 1.29 30.06 3.74
C HIS A 192 1.50 30.88 5.01
N THR A 193 0.43 31.35 5.66
CA THR A 193 0.54 32.11 6.92
C THR A 193 1.08 31.27 8.06
N SER A 194 0.73 29.97 8.11
CA SER A 194 1.34 29.01 9.04
C SER A 194 2.85 28.86 8.78
N ALA A 195 3.27 28.72 7.51
CA ALA A 195 4.67 28.64 7.15
C ALA A 195 5.45 29.90 7.51
N LEU A 196 4.88 31.09 7.31
CA LEU A 196 5.46 32.36 7.77
C LEU A 196 5.56 32.44 9.30
N GLY A 197 4.52 32.00 10.01
CA GLY A 197 4.50 31.92 11.47
C GLY A 197 5.59 30.99 12.00
N ASN A 198 5.77 29.82 11.37
CA ASN A 198 6.83 28.89 11.70
C ASN A 198 8.22 29.51 11.45
N LYS A 199 8.45 30.12 10.28
CA LYS A 199 9.71 30.84 10.01
C LYS A 199 10.00 31.94 11.04
N ARG A 200 8.97 32.68 11.48
CA ARG A 200 9.10 33.68 12.55
C ARG A 200 9.52 33.06 13.88
N ARG A 201 8.86 31.95 14.26
CA ARG A 201 9.20 31.19 15.48
C ARG A 201 10.61 30.62 15.42
N ASP A 202 11.02 30.09 14.28
CA ASP A 202 12.35 29.47 14.13
C ASP A 202 13.46 30.52 14.27
N LYS A 203 13.25 31.74 13.75
CA LYS A 203 14.14 32.88 14.00
C LYS A 203 14.22 33.24 15.49
N LEU A 204 13.08 33.29 16.19
CA LEU A 204 13.07 33.53 17.65
C LEU A 204 13.89 32.46 18.38
N ARG A 205 13.66 31.18 18.05
CA ARG A 205 14.37 30.05 18.66
C ARG A 205 15.87 30.09 18.40
N ALA A 206 16.29 30.48 17.19
CA ALA A 206 17.70 30.68 16.87
C ALA A 206 18.34 31.76 17.75
N LEU A 207 17.68 32.93 17.92
CA LEU A 207 18.17 33.99 18.80
C LEU A 207 18.21 33.55 20.28
N LEU A 208 17.19 32.82 20.75
CA LEU A 208 17.17 32.27 22.11
C LEU A 208 18.29 31.24 22.33
N ALA A 209 18.68 30.50 21.30
CA ALA A 209 19.80 29.57 21.36
C ALA A 209 21.15 30.31 21.38
N GLU A 210 21.31 31.33 20.55
CA GLU A 210 22.50 32.20 20.49
C GLU A 210 22.75 32.92 21.83
N LEU A 211 21.68 33.46 22.43
CA LEU A 211 21.71 34.06 23.76
C LEU A 211 21.91 33.03 24.90
N SER A 212 22.03 31.74 24.57
CA SER A 212 22.22 30.65 25.54
C SER A 212 21.15 30.62 26.63
N VAL A 213 19.91 30.92 26.26
CA VAL A 213 18.79 31.01 27.22
C VAL A 213 18.56 29.66 27.90
N GLY A 214 18.58 29.68 29.22
CA GLY A 214 18.38 28.52 30.09
C GLY A 214 16.91 28.05 30.16
N CYS A 215 16.72 26.79 30.57
CA CYS A 215 15.39 26.18 30.74
C CYS A 215 14.58 26.78 31.91
N THR A 216 15.22 27.53 32.81
CA THR A 216 14.61 28.24 33.95
C THR A 216 14.63 29.76 33.79
N ALA A 217 15.02 30.28 32.62
CA ALA A 217 15.09 31.72 32.38
C ALA A 217 13.73 32.41 32.56
N HIS A 218 13.74 33.67 33.03
CA HIS A 218 12.50 34.42 33.17
C HIS A 218 12.20 35.23 31.91
N TRP A 219 10.94 35.22 31.46
CA TRP A 219 10.53 35.95 30.26
C TRP A 219 10.88 37.43 30.30
N ARG A 220 10.80 38.07 31.48
CA ARG A 220 11.08 39.50 31.66
C ARG A 220 12.50 39.86 31.26
N ASP A 221 13.47 39.03 31.59
CA ASP A 221 14.89 39.29 31.35
C ASP A 221 15.25 38.95 29.91
N VAL A 222 14.74 37.82 29.41
CA VAL A 222 14.90 37.42 28.01
C VAL A 222 14.27 38.46 27.07
N LYS A 223 13.10 38.99 27.41
CA LYS A 223 12.44 40.05 26.63
C LYS A 223 13.30 41.31 26.54
N LYS A 224 14.01 41.70 27.62
CA LYS A 224 14.94 42.84 27.60
C LYS A 224 16.11 42.56 26.64
N GLN A 225 16.74 41.40 26.76
CA GLN A 225 17.83 41.00 25.86
C GLN A 225 17.41 40.99 24.39
N LEU A 226 16.20 40.51 24.10
CA LEU A 226 15.66 40.49 22.74
C LEU A 226 15.29 41.89 22.22
N ALA A 227 14.92 42.83 23.09
CA ALA A 227 14.59 44.19 22.68
C ALA A 227 15.82 44.97 22.16
N ASP A 228 17.02 44.60 22.63
CA ASP A 228 18.27 45.20 22.20
C ASP A 228 18.74 44.70 20.81
N LEU A 229 18.10 43.64 20.28
CA LEU A 229 18.47 43.02 19.01
C LEU A 229 17.56 43.49 17.86
N ALA A 230 18.14 44.19 16.88
CA ALA A 230 17.42 44.62 15.68
C ALA A 230 16.88 43.46 14.82
N THR A 231 17.45 42.26 14.96
CA THR A 231 17.05 41.04 14.24
C THR A 231 15.87 40.30 14.88
N ALA A 232 15.41 40.77 16.05
CA ALA A 232 14.33 40.12 16.78
C ALA A 232 13.03 40.07 15.95
N PRO A 233 12.36 38.90 15.84
CA PRO A 233 11.12 38.79 15.09
C PRO A 233 9.99 39.61 15.71
N ALA A 234 9.26 40.34 14.87
CA ALA A 234 8.07 41.10 15.29
C ALA A 234 6.84 40.20 15.42
N TYR A 235 6.20 40.25 16.58
CA TYR A 235 4.93 39.58 16.88
C TYR A 235 3.80 40.58 16.98
N ARG A 236 2.55 40.13 16.75
CA ARG A 236 1.37 40.98 16.89
C ARG A 236 1.22 41.55 18.29
N ASN A 237 1.55 40.76 19.31
CA ASN A 237 1.56 41.19 20.69
C ASN A 237 2.61 40.42 21.50
N ALA A 238 2.98 40.99 22.65
CA ALA A 238 4.01 40.41 23.53
C ALA A 238 3.59 39.04 24.11
N ALA A 239 2.30 38.79 24.34
CA ALA A 239 1.81 37.53 24.88
C ALA A 239 2.02 36.36 23.90
N GLN A 240 1.90 36.60 22.60
CA GLN A 240 2.19 35.59 21.57
C GLN A 240 3.67 35.20 21.59
N MET A 241 4.57 36.18 21.68
CA MET A 241 6.00 35.95 21.77
C MET A 241 6.39 35.22 23.07
N GLU A 242 5.77 35.58 24.19
CA GLU A 242 5.95 34.91 25.48
C GLU A 242 5.53 33.44 25.43
N ARG A 243 4.43 33.13 24.75
CA ARG A 243 3.98 31.75 24.55
C ARG A 243 5.02 30.93 23.79
N GLU A 244 5.56 31.48 22.69
CA GLU A 244 6.61 30.80 21.92
C GLU A 244 7.89 30.59 22.76
N PHE A 245 8.23 31.55 23.62
CA PHE A 245 9.32 31.40 24.58
C PHE A 245 9.06 30.27 25.59
N ARG A 246 7.86 30.20 26.18
CA ARG A 246 7.48 29.10 27.10
C ARG A 246 7.51 27.75 26.41
N ASP A 247 7.07 27.69 25.16
CA ASP A 247 7.15 26.48 24.34
C ASP A 247 8.62 26.08 24.10
N TYR A 248 9.50 27.04 23.79
CA TYR A 248 10.95 26.78 23.70
C TYR A 248 11.56 26.27 25.00
N GLN A 249 11.18 26.84 26.15
CA GLN A 249 11.65 26.36 27.46
C GLN A 249 11.22 24.92 27.73
N ARG A 250 9.95 24.59 27.47
CA ARG A 250 9.44 23.22 27.59
C ARG A 250 10.20 22.27 26.68
N ASP A 251 10.49 22.67 25.45
CA ASP A 251 11.25 21.83 24.52
C ASP A 251 12.69 21.61 25.01
N LYS A 252 13.34 22.62 25.59
CA LYS A 252 14.66 22.45 26.23
C LYS A 252 14.61 21.51 27.44
N GLN A 253 13.59 21.62 28.29
CA GLN A 253 13.42 20.70 29.41
C GLN A 253 13.21 19.26 28.91
N ASN A 254 12.36 19.07 27.91
CA ASN A 254 12.14 17.76 27.30
C ASN A 254 13.42 17.19 26.67
N ALA A 255 14.22 18.02 25.99
CA ALA A 255 15.51 17.62 25.45
C ALA A 255 16.48 17.18 26.55
N ALA A 256 16.56 17.92 27.67
CA ALA A 256 17.36 17.53 28.83
C ALA A 256 16.89 16.20 29.46
N LYS A 257 15.57 15.99 29.58
CA LYS A 257 14.99 14.71 30.04
C LYS A 257 15.35 13.54 29.13
N THR A 258 15.31 13.75 27.81
CA THR A 258 15.73 12.74 26.82
C THR A 258 17.23 12.48 26.90
N ALA A 259 18.04 13.52 27.08
CA ALA A 259 19.49 13.39 27.24
C ALA A 259 19.86 12.60 28.51
N LEU A 260 19.15 12.79 29.62
CA LEU A 260 19.31 11.98 30.82
C LEU A 260 18.97 10.50 30.56
N ARG A 261 17.87 10.20 29.86
CA ARG A 261 17.54 8.81 29.48
C ARG A 261 18.65 8.18 28.64
N GLN A 262 19.23 8.94 27.73
CA GLN A 262 20.35 8.49 26.92
C GLN A 262 21.61 8.24 27.76
N LEU A 263 21.91 9.10 28.73
CA LEU A 263 22.97 8.88 29.71
C LEU A 263 22.76 7.58 30.50
N LEU A 264 21.54 7.33 30.98
CA LEU A 264 21.21 6.11 31.71
C LEU A 264 21.44 4.86 30.86
N LEU A 265 21.07 4.89 29.57
CA LEU A 265 21.34 3.80 28.62
C LEU A 265 22.84 3.55 28.41
N GLU A 266 23.67 4.58 28.44
CA GLU A 266 25.12 4.49 28.26
C GLU A 266 25.86 4.04 29.53
N THR A 267 25.22 4.17 30.70
CA THR A 267 25.85 3.92 32.00
C THR A 267 25.84 2.43 32.35
N ARG A 268 26.90 1.72 31.95
CA ARG A 268 27.05 0.26 32.11
C ARG A 268 26.97 -0.28 33.54
N SER A 269 27.24 0.55 34.56
CA SER A 269 27.13 0.13 35.96
C SER A 269 25.67 -0.03 36.44
N ILE A 270 24.71 0.55 35.70
CA ILE A 270 23.28 0.41 35.98
C ILE A 270 22.76 -0.83 35.24
N THR A 271 22.15 -1.77 35.97
CA THR A 271 21.73 -3.08 35.46
C THR A 271 20.32 -3.45 35.92
N HIS A 272 19.79 -4.58 35.44
CA HIS A 272 18.49 -5.13 35.89
C HIS A 272 18.41 -5.39 37.40
N ARG A 273 19.55 -5.50 38.11
CA ARG A 273 19.61 -5.68 39.57
C ARG A 273 19.59 -4.37 40.35
N SER A 274 19.84 -3.25 39.68
CA SER A 274 19.95 -1.94 40.33
C SER A 274 18.66 -1.52 41.02
N LEU A 275 17.49 -1.90 40.49
CA LEU A 275 16.21 -1.61 41.15
C LEU A 275 16.05 -2.37 42.49
N ALA A 276 16.42 -3.65 42.52
CA ALA A 276 16.40 -4.44 43.75
C ALA A 276 17.33 -3.83 44.80
N ALA A 277 18.56 -3.46 44.40
CA ALA A 277 19.51 -2.79 45.30
C ALA A 277 18.99 -1.45 45.86
N VAL A 278 18.25 -0.67 45.06
CA VAL A 278 17.61 0.58 45.51
C VAL A 278 16.46 0.31 46.50
N ARG A 279 15.73 -0.80 46.34
CA ARG A 279 14.69 -1.22 47.30
C ARG A 279 15.29 -1.70 48.62
N ASP A 280 16.46 -2.32 48.58
CA ASP A 280 17.16 -2.84 49.77
C ASP A 280 17.76 -1.71 50.63
N GLY A 281 18.09 -0.55 50.05
CA GLY A 281 18.51 0.62 50.82
C GLY A 281 18.85 1.88 50.00
N PRO A 282 18.83 3.06 50.63
CA PRO A 282 19.05 4.34 49.95
C PRO A 282 20.49 4.51 49.41
N ALA A 283 21.45 3.75 49.95
CA ALA A 283 22.86 3.82 49.53
C ALA A 283 23.07 3.50 48.04
N ALA A 284 22.31 2.53 47.49
CA ALA A 284 22.42 2.16 46.09
C ALA A 284 21.94 3.29 45.16
N MET A 285 20.88 4.01 45.55
CA MET A 285 20.41 5.17 44.79
C MET A 285 21.44 6.31 44.83
N GLN A 286 22.04 6.55 45.99
CA GLN A 286 23.10 7.54 46.13
C GLN A 286 24.31 7.21 45.24
N GLN A 287 24.73 5.94 45.19
CA GLN A 287 25.82 5.50 44.32
C GLN A 287 25.52 5.73 42.83
N ILE A 288 24.27 5.47 42.39
CA ILE A 288 23.84 5.77 41.02
C ILE A 288 23.95 7.27 40.77
N GLN A 289 23.42 8.11 41.67
CA GLN A 289 23.52 9.57 41.54
C GLN A 289 24.96 10.06 41.53
N ASP A 290 25.83 9.50 42.38
CA ASP A 290 27.25 9.84 42.45
C ASP A 290 28.02 9.48 41.17
N THR A 291 27.57 8.44 40.47
CA THR A 291 28.12 8.07 39.15
C THR A 291 27.71 9.08 38.08
N LEU A 292 26.48 9.62 38.17
CA LEU A 292 25.90 10.49 37.15
C LEU A 292 26.15 11.98 37.37
N LYS A 293 26.44 12.42 38.61
CA LYS A 293 26.45 13.84 39.03
C LYS A 293 27.44 14.74 38.29
N HIS A 294 28.45 14.17 37.64
CA HIS A 294 29.45 14.93 36.88
C HIS A 294 29.10 15.07 35.39
N ASP A 295 28.09 14.35 34.89
CA ASP A 295 27.66 14.46 33.50
C ASP A 295 26.78 15.71 33.31
N ALA A 296 27.05 16.45 32.23
CA ALA A 296 26.31 17.67 31.89
C ALA A 296 24.80 17.43 31.71
N ARG A 297 24.40 16.25 31.24
CA ARG A 297 22.99 15.87 31.02
C ARG A 297 22.24 15.63 32.33
N TYR A 298 22.97 15.23 33.38
CA TYR A 298 22.42 15.07 34.72
C TYR A 298 22.25 16.42 35.43
N THR A 299 23.28 17.27 35.36
CA THR A 299 23.29 18.61 35.98
C THR A 299 22.33 19.58 35.29
N ALA A 300 22.04 19.40 33.99
CA ALA A 300 21.02 20.17 33.27
C ALA A 300 19.62 20.11 33.90
N LEU A 301 19.34 19.11 34.76
CA LEU A 301 18.08 18.92 35.47
C LEU A 301 18.15 19.26 36.97
N ASP A 302 19.19 19.97 37.44
CA ASP A 302 19.37 20.33 38.86
C ASP A 302 18.20 21.14 39.46
N HIS A 303 17.49 21.89 38.63
CA HIS A 303 16.33 22.69 39.01
C HIS A 303 15.05 21.88 39.24
N ILE A 304 15.03 20.59 38.86
CA ILE A 304 13.89 19.67 38.98
C ILE A 304 14.36 18.28 39.47
N PRO A 305 14.90 18.21 40.71
CA PRO A 305 15.49 16.98 41.22
C PRO A 305 14.48 15.83 41.35
N GLU A 306 13.21 16.12 41.64
CA GLU A 306 12.14 15.13 41.76
C GLU A 306 11.84 14.46 40.41
N GLU A 307 11.73 15.24 39.33
CA GLU A 307 11.52 14.69 38.00
C GLU A 307 12.74 13.89 37.52
N ARG A 308 13.96 14.36 37.84
CA ARG A 308 15.19 13.63 37.56
C ARG A 308 15.19 12.26 38.26
N GLN A 309 14.84 12.23 39.54
CA GLN A 309 14.72 10.99 40.31
C GLN A 309 13.65 10.07 39.71
N GLN A 310 12.50 10.62 39.30
CA GLN A 310 11.45 9.85 38.66
C GLN A 310 11.90 9.22 37.33
N ILE A 311 12.69 9.93 36.52
CA ILE A 311 13.26 9.39 35.26
C ILE A 311 14.19 8.22 35.56
N ILE A 312 15.06 8.35 36.57
CA ILE A 312 15.96 7.27 36.98
C ILE A 312 15.16 6.05 37.45
N MET A 313 14.17 6.26 38.32
CA MET A 313 13.30 5.18 38.82
C MET A 313 12.56 4.46 37.69
N SER A 314 11.95 5.21 36.79
CA SER A 314 11.25 4.65 35.62
C SER A 314 12.19 3.82 34.74
N TYR A 315 13.44 4.26 34.55
CA TYR A 315 14.42 3.49 33.80
C TYR A 315 14.81 2.18 34.51
N LEU A 316 14.99 2.21 35.83
CA LEU A 316 15.28 1.02 36.62
C LEU A 316 14.14 -0.01 36.55
N GLU A 317 12.88 0.42 36.58
CA GLU A 317 11.70 -0.44 36.40
C GLU A 317 11.66 -1.07 35.01
N GLU A 318 12.01 -0.32 33.97
CA GLU A 318 12.14 -0.85 32.61
C GLU A 318 13.24 -1.91 32.49
N LEU A 319 14.38 -1.70 33.17
CA LEU A 319 15.47 -2.68 33.19
C LEU A 319 15.11 -3.96 33.94
N GLU A 320 14.46 -3.86 35.11
CA GLU A 320 13.97 -5.02 35.86
C GLU A 320 12.99 -5.84 35.01
N LYS A 321 12.08 -5.18 34.30
CA LYS A 321 11.12 -5.84 33.39
C LYS A 321 11.76 -6.49 32.17
N LYS A 322 12.83 -5.91 31.61
CA LYS A 322 13.58 -6.49 30.49
C LYS A 322 14.41 -7.71 30.93
N GLY A 323 14.84 -7.72 32.19
CA GLY A 323 15.68 -8.79 32.73
C GLY A 323 17.11 -8.75 32.20
N PRO A 324 17.90 -9.82 32.41
CA PRO A 324 19.27 -9.89 31.90
C PRO A 324 19.30 -9.81 30.37
N PRO A 325 20.30 -9.13 29.77
CA PRO A 325 20.42 -9.04 28.32
C PRO A 325 20.50 -10.45 27.71
N PRO A 326 19.79 -10.72 26.60
CA PRO A 326 19.85 -12.03 25.96
C PRO A 326 21.28 -12.34 25.51
N PRO A 327 21.72 -13.61 25.57
CA PRO A 327 23.04 -14.00 25.11
C PRO A 327 23.21 -13.64 23.63
N PRO A 328 24.44 -13.32 23.17
CA PRO A 328 24.72 -12.89 21.78
C PRO A 328 24.36 -13.95 20.72
N THR A 329 23.95 -15.15 21.14
CA THR A 329 23.53 -16.28 20.31
C THR A 329 22.01 -16.41 20.15
N ALA A 330 21.20 -15.53 20.76
CA ALA A 330 19.74 -15.58 20.62
C ALA A 330 19.26 -14.62 19.52
N THR A 331 18.97 -15.17 18.34
CA THR A 331 18.16 -14.51 17.32
C THR A 331 16.78 -14.19 17.90
N GLU A 332 16.31 -12.95 17.78
CA GLU A 332 15.04 -12.50 18.38
C GLU A 332 13.86 -13.39 17.93
N PRO A 333 13.05 -13.95 18.84
CA PRO A 333 11.80 -14.57 18.45
C PRO A 333 10.82 -13.46 18.08
N SER A 334 10.49 -13.38 16.79
CA SER A 334 9.48 -12.47 16.24
C SER A 334 8.22 -12.47 17.11
N ARG A 335 7.94 -11.31 17.70
CA ARG A 335 6.84 -11.10 18.64
C ARG A 335 5.52 -11.22 17.87
N ARG A 336 4.94 -12.42 17.83
CA ARG A 336 3.60 -12.64 17.29
C ARG A 336 2.60 -11.84 18.14
N ALA A 337 2.16 -10.70 17.60
CA ALA A 337 1.05 -9.94 18.17
C ALA A 337 -0.18 -10.85 18.23
N LYS A 338 -0.72 -11.06 19.44
CA LYS A 338 -2.02 -11.71 19.62
C LYS A 338 -3.10 -10.76 19.11
N GLN A 339 -3.87 -11.24 18.13
CA GLN A 339 -5.16 -10.70 17.73
C GLN A 339 -6.18 -10.83 18.85
#